data_AF-A0A093ZC28-F1
#
_entry.id   AF-A0A093ZC28-F1
#
_cell.length_a   1.000
_cell.length_b   1.000
_cell.length_c   1.000
_cell.angle_alpha   90.00
_cell.angle_beta   90.00
_cell.angle_gamma   90.00
#
_symmetry.space_group_name_H-M   'P 1'
#
loop_
_entity.id
_entity.type
_entity.pdbx_description
1 polymer ?
#
loop_
_entity_poly.entity_id
_entity_poly.type
_entity_poly.pdbx_seq_one_letter_code
_entity_poly.pdbx_strand_id
1 'polypeptide(L)'
;MSATSGDTYVANRGVIPEVHLNSEKPIDHDTSKTTSVTDVDLDPVAIEKQEAPHVEAPPREVTGWKWGLVVVAILSSIFLFALDNTVVADIQPAIIANFGDIQKLPWLTGAFLIGSASTNLVWGKIYGQMEAKVTYLIALVIFEVGSALCGAAPTMNALIIGRVIAGVGGSGMYVGVMTLLSVTTSIQERPMYVGLTGLMWGIGTVLGPIIGGAFTDSSAGWRWAFYINLVIGGLFAPVYLFMLPKSDPRKGVPVLRRFKELDWVGTILLIGAFISFIMAVSFGGILYAWNSGQIIACFVVTFSLFGIFAVQQELAIFTTIEQRIFPVQFLRSRTMLLLFAETSSGATGIVVPLYM
;
A
#
# COMPACT_ATOMS: atom_id res chain seq x y z
N MET A 1 17.63 -74.51 -2.88
CA MET A 1 16.28 -74.15 -2.38
C MET A 1 16.14 -72.64 -2.52
N SER A 2 15.69 -72.16 -3.69
CA SER A 2 14.32 -71.66 -3.98
C SER A 2 14.04 -70.29 -3.32
N ALA A 3 14.27 -69.15 -4.00
CA ALA A 3 13.34 -68.38 -4.88
C ALA A 3 12.23 -67.65 -4.07
N THR A 4 11.93 -66.34 -4.22
CA THR A 4 11.52 -65.57 -5.42
C THR A 4 11.46 -64.03 -5.20
N SER A 5 11.79 -63.27 -6.27
CA SER A 5 11.20 -62.00 -6.85
C SER A 5 11.04 -60.73 -5.97
N GLY A 6 11.56 -59.53 -6.31
CA GLY A 6 11.37 -58.62 -7.49
C GLY A 6 10.58 -57.37 -6.98
N ASP A 7 10.84 -56.08 -7.23
CA ASP A 7 11.40 -55.33 -8.36
C ASP A 7 11.93 -53.94 -7.92
N THR A 8 12.85 -53.39 -8.73
CA THR A 8 13.47 -52.06 -8.68
C THR A 8 12.74 -51.02 -9.54
N TYR A 9 12.64 -49.76 -9.09
CA TYR A 9 12.32 -48.60 -9.95
C TYR A 9 13.32 -47.44 -9.73
N VAL A 10 14.01 -47.06 -10.80
CA VAL A 10 14.91 -45.90 -10.92
C VAL A 10 14.23 -44.89 -11.84
N ALA A 11 14.08 -43.63 -11.41
CA ALA A 11 13.48 -42.56 -12.21
C ALA A 11 14.54 -41.60 -12.77
N ASN A 12 14.40 -41.35 -14.06
CA ASN A 12 15.36 -40.80 -15.01
C ASN A 12 15.27 -39.26 -15.11
N ARG A 13 16.41 -38.56 -15.23
CA ARG A 13 16.48 -37.11 -15.50
C ARG A 13 16.36 -36.88 -17.02
N GLY A 14 15.33 -36.17 -17.46
CA GLY A 14 15.13 -35.79 -18.86
C GLY A 14 15.87 -34.51 -19.24
N VAL A 15 16.69 -34.62 -20.29
CA VAL A 15 17.52 -33.59 -20.94
C VAL A 15 16.78 -33.01 -22.16
N ILE A 16 17.07 -31.75 -22.47
CA ILE A 16 16.50 -30.89 -23.53
C ILE A 16 16.98 -31.37 -24.93
N PRO A 17 16.16 -31.41 -26.00
CA PRO A 17 16.66 -31.70 -27.35
C PRO A 17 17.04 -30.45 -28.16
N GLU A 18 18.27 -30.43 -28.69
CA GLU A 18 18.77 -29.51 -29.72
C GLU A 18 18.21 -29.85 -31.12
N VAL A 19 17.97 -28.83 -31.94
CA VAL A 19 17.61 -28.96 -33.37
C VAL A 19 18.85 -28.61 -34.21
N HIS A 20 19.40 -29.60 -34.90
CA HIS A 20 20.48 -29.42 -35.88
C HIS A 20 19.92 -29.21 -37.30
N LEU A 21 20.37 -28.12 -37.94
CA LEU A 21 20.24 -27.85 -39.38
C LEU A 21 21.19 -28.73 -40.20
N ASN A 22 20.71 -29.24 -41.34
CA ASN A 22 21.46 -29.68 -42.54
C ASN A 22 20.41 -30.10 -43.60
N SER A 23 20.57 -29.97 -44.92
CA SER A 23 21.42 -29.23 -45.84
C SER A 23 20.79 -29.44 -47.23
N GLU A 24 20.88 -28.46 -48.13
CA GLU A 24 20.30 -28.43 -49.48
C GLU A 24 20.67 -29.62 -50.41
N LYS A 25 19.80 -29.90 -51.40
CA LYS A 25 20.11 -30.49 -52.72
C LYS A 25 18.98 -30.18 -53.74
N PRO A 26 19.23 -30.19 -55.06
CA PRO A 26 19.09 -28.99 -55.89
C PRO A 26 17.82 -28.94 -56.77
N ILE A 27 17.57 -27.74 -57.27
CA ILE A 27 16.52 -27.32 -58.21
C ILE A 27 16.76 -27.96 -59.59
N ASP A 28 15.70 -28.54 -60.17
CA ASP A 28 15.61 -28.80 -61.61
C ASP A 28 14.33 -28.14 -62.16
N HIS A 29 14.51 -27.40 -63.26
CA HIS A 29 13.49 -26.63 -63.95
C HIS A 29 12.69 -27.53 -64.90
N ASP A 30 11.36 -27.58 -64.77
CA ASP A 30 10.53 -27.59 -65.99
C ASP A 30 9.14 -26.99 -65.76
N THR A 31 8.64 -26.40 -66.83
CA THR A 31 7.59 -25.39 -66.90
C THR A 31 6.30 -26.02 -67.41
N SER A 32 5.16 -25.41 -67.06
CA SER A 32 3.88 -25.50 -67.80
C SER A 32 3.10 -26.82 -67.70
N LYS A 33 2.00 -26.81 -66.92
CA LYS A 33 0.62 -26.90 -67.47
C LYS A 33 -0.44 -26.80 -66.39
N THR A 34 -1.29 -25.79 -66.56
CA THR A 34 -2.59 -25.60 -65.93
C THR A 34 -3.50 -26.80 -66.17
N THR A 35 -4.15 -27.34 -65.15
CA THR A 35 -5.41 -28.08 -65.31
C THR A 35 -6.32 -27.85 -64.09
N SER A 36 -7.60 -27.77 -64.42
CA SER A 36 -8.77 -27.25 -63.73
C SER A 36 -9.12 -27.89 -62.38
N VAL A 37 -9.70 -27.03 -61.55
CA VAL A 37 -10.57 -27.29 -60.40
C VAL A 37 -11.62 -28.36 -60.71
N THR A 38 -11.69 -29.41 -59.90
CA THR A 38 -12.91 -29.96 -59.30
C THR A 38 -12.55 -30.99 -58.23
N ASP A 39 -13.26 -30.91 -57.10
CA ASP A 39 -13.35 -31.90 -56.00
C ASP A 39 -12.19 -31.96 -55.00
N VAL A 40 -12.21 -31.00 -54.05
CA VAL A 40 -11.72 -31.24 -52.69
C VAL A 40 -12.91 -31.10 -51.76
N ASP A 41 -13.38 -32.23 -51.23
CA ASP A 41 -14.32 -32.29 -50.11
C ASP A 41 -13.74 -31.52 -48.93
N LEU A 42 -14.29 -30.34 -48.67
CA LEU A 42 -14.01 -29.58 -47.45
C LEU A 42 -15.01 -30.08 -46.40
N ASP A 43 -14.56 -31.01 -45.56
CA ASP A 43 -15.21 -31.27 -44.28
C ASP A 43 -15.41 -29.92 -43.57
N PRO A 44 -16.62 -29.62 -43.06
CA PRO A 44 -16.83 -28.40 -42.31
C PRO A 44 -16.00 -28.52 -41.02
N VAL A 45 -14.84 -27.86 -41.00
CA VAL A 45 -14.08 -27.59 -39.79
C VAL A 45 -15.07 -26.94 -38.83
N ALA A 46 -15.45 -27.69 -37.79
CA ALA A 46 -16.22 -27.15 -36.69
C ALA A 46 -15.41 -25.98 -36.14
N ILE A 47 -15.85 -24.76 -36.46
CA ILE A 47 -15.38 -23.55 -35.79
C ILE A 47 -15.91 -23.71 -34.37
N GLU A 48 -15.08 -24.31 -33.51
CA GLU A 48 -15.26 -24.25 -32.07
C GLU A 48 -15.37 -22.76 -31.75
N LYS A 49 -16.59 -22.33 -31.39
CA LYS A 49 -16.83 -20.95 -30.93
C LYS A 49 -15.88 -20.75 -29.77
N GLN A 50 -14.78 -20.06 -30.03
CA GLN A 50 -13.87 -19.62 -29.01
C GLN A 50 -14.68 -18.70 -28.10
N GLU A 51 -15.11 -19.26 -26.98
CA GLU A 51 -15.90 -18.56 -25.97
C GLU A 51 -15.12 -17.29 -25.62
N ALA A 52 -15.74 -16.14 -25.87
CA ALA A 52 -15.13 -14.85 -25.55
C ALA A 52 -14.61 -14.91 -24.10
N PRO A 53 -13.41 -14.37 -23.79
CA PRO A 53 -12.83 -14.49 -22.46
C PRO A 53 -13.88 -14.09 -21.43
N HIS A 54 -14.26 -15.06 -20.59
CA HIS A 54 -15.33 -14.90 -19.61
C HIS A 54 -14.92 -13.75 -18.68
N VAL A 55 -15.48 -12.56 -18.90
CA VAL A 55 -15.20 -11.39 -18.07
C VAL A 55 -15.79 -11.70 -16.71
N GLU A 56 -14.93 -12.05 -15.76
CA GLU A 56 -15.32 -12.36 -14.39
C GLU A 56 -16.07 -11.16 -13.81
N ALA A 57 -17.35 -11.35 -13.51
CA ALA A 57 -18.17 -10.30 -12.95
C ALA A 57 -17.56 -9.83 -11.63
N PRO A 58 -17.51 -8.51 -11.37
CA PRO A 58 -16.86 -8.01 -10.18
C PRO A 58 -17.60 -8.51 -8.92
N PRO A 59 -16.87 -8.92 -7.86
CA PRO A 59 -17.44 -9.55 -6.66
C PRO A 59 -18.26 -8.59 -5.77
N ARG A 60 -18.50 -7.35 -6.21
CA ARG A 60 -19.20 -6.31 -5.44
C ARG A 60 -20.72 -6.45 -5.50
N GLU A 61 -21.36 -6.23 -4.35
CA GLU A 61 -22.82 -6.15 -4.24
C GLU A 61 -23.38 -4.82 -4.78
N VAL A 62 -22.60 -3.74 -4.71
CA VAL A 62 -23.00 -2.39 -5.13
C VAL A 62 -22.54 -2.13 -6.57
N THR A 63 -23.47 -1.79 -7.47
CA THR A 63 -23.19 -1.56 -8.90
C THR A 63 -23.75 -0.22 -9.40
N GLY A 64 -23.34 0.19 -10.61
CA GLY A 64 -23.82 1.41 -11.27
C GLY A 64 -23.38 2.71 -10.59
N TRP A 65 -24.27 3.70 -10.54
CA TRP A 65 -23.98 5.03 -9.96
C TRP A 65 -23.59 4.97 -8.47
N LYS A 66 -24.16 4.03 -7.72
CA LYS A 66 -23.83 3.82 -6.30
C LYS A 66 -22.38 3.39 -6.11
N TRP A 67 -21.85 2.58 -7.03
CA TRP A 67 -20.44 2.18 -7.01
C TRP A 67 -19.52 3.37 -7.31
N GLY A 68 -19.89 4.20 -8.29
CA GLY A 68 -19.17 5.45 -8.56
C GLY A 68 -19.08 6.35 -7.33
N LEU A 69 -20.17 6.49 -6.56
CA LEU A 69 -20.16 7.23 -5.29
C LEU A 69 -19.25 6.61 -4.23
N VAL A 70 -19.25 5.27 -4.09
CA VAL A 70 -18.34 4.58 -3.16
C VAL A 70 -16.89 4.83 -3.54
N VAL A 71 -16.56 4.73 -4.84
CA VAL A 71 -15.20 4.98 -5.35
C VAL A 71 -14.78 6.41 -5.09
N VAL A 72 -15.62 7.41 -5.40
CA VAL A 72 -15.32 8.83 -5.12
C VAL A 72 -15.12 9.06 -3.63
N ALA A 73 -15.96 8.46 -2.78
CA ALA A 73 -15.82 8.59 -1.34
C ALA A 73 -14.48 8.00 -0.86
N ILE A 74 -14.15 6.75 -1.17
CA ILE A 74 -12.89 6.16 -0.70
C ILE A 74 -11.67 6.88 -1.30
N LEU A 75 -11.77 7.40 -2.52
CA LEU A 75 -10.72 8.21 -3.14
C LEU A 75 -10.54 9.57 -2.46
N SER A 76 -11.62 10.16 -1.92
CA SER A 76 -11.52 11.40 -1.13
C SER A 76 -10.65 11.22 0.12
N SER A 77 -10.65 10.01 0.71
CA SER A 77 -9.81 9.68 1.86
C SER A 77 -8.32 9.69 1.53
N ILE A 78 -7.96 9.23 0.32
CA ILE A 78 -6.59 9.29 -0.20
C ILE A 78 -6.17 10.73 -0.45
N PHE A 79 -7.08 11.52 -1.05
CA PHE A 79 -6.87 12.94 -1.27
C PHE A 79 -6.62 13.67 0.06
N LEU A 80 -7.45 13.43 1.09
CA LEU A 80 -7.28 14.03 2.42
C LEU A 80 -5.96 13.66 3.06
N PHE A 81 -5.58 12.38 2.99
CA PHE A 81 -4.31 11.92 3.55
C PHE A 81 -3.10 12.55 2.85
N ALA A 82 -3.13 12.66 1.51
CA ALA A 82 -2.07 13.32 0.74
C ALA A 82 -2.03 14.84 0.99
N LEU A 83 -3.19 15.50 1.05
CA LEU A 83 -3.30 16.93 1.37
C LEU A 83 -2.75 17.22 2.76
N ASP A 84 -3.17 16.48 3.80
CA ASP A 84 -2.71 16.70 5.18
C ASP A 84 -1.20 16.47 5.32
N ASN A 85 -0.64 15.51 4.58
CA ASN A 85 0.80 15.28 4.59
C ASN A 85 1.59 16.48 4.04
N THR A 86 1.05 17.18 3.04
CA THR A 86 1.78 18.19 2.28
C THR A 86 1.50 19.62 2.74
N VAL A 87 0.26 19.93 3.14
CA VAL A 87 -0.18 21.26 3.59
C VAL A 87 0.64 21.80 4.75
N VAL A 88 1.17 20.91 5.60
CA VAL A 88 1.93 21.31 6.79
C VAL A 88 3.20 22.07 6.44
N ALA A 89 3.86 21.75 5.33
CA ALA A 89 5.08 22.43 4.90
C ALA A 89 4.87 23.95 4.77
N ASP A 90 3.76 24.36 4.14
CA ASP A 90 3.48 25.77 3.85
C ASP A 90 2.98 26.56 5.06
N ILE A 91 2.32 25.89 6.01
CA ILE A 91 1.82 26.54 7.23
C ILE A 91 2.86 26.59 8.36
N GLN A 92 4.04 25.97 8.21
CA GLN A 92 5.11 25.98 9.24
C GLN A 92 5.47 27.39 9.71
N PRO A 93 5.70 28.40 8.84
CA PRO A 93 6.07 29.74 9.29
C PRO A 93 4.99 30.36 10.20
N ALA A 94 3.71 30.14 9.88
CA ALA A 94 2.60 30.64 10.67
C ALA A 94 2.47 29.92 12.03
N ILE A 95 2.73 28.61 12.07
CA ILE A 95 2.77 27.83 13.30
C ILE A 95 3.90 28.32 14.22
N ILE A 96 5.08 28.58 13.66
CA ILE A 96 6.23 29.13 14.40
C ILE A 96 5.89 30.50 14.95
N ALA A 97 5.31 31.39 14.14
CA ALA A 97 4.92 32.72 14.59
C ALA A 97 3.90 32.66 15.74
N ASN A 98 3.05 31.63 15.79
CA ASN A 98 2.05 31.44 16.82
C ASN A 98 2.62 30.86 18.14
N PHE A 99 3.56 29.90 18.06
CA PHE A 99 4.03 29.16 19.22
C PHE A 99 5.49 29.45 19.64
N GLY A 100 6.33 30.00 18.76
CA GLY A 100 7.75 30.32 19.04
C GLY A 100 8.70 29.11 19.13
N ASP A 101 8.20 27.88 19.07
CA ASP A 101 8.95 26.63 19.32
C ASP A 101 9.70 26.10 18.07
N ILE A 102 10.62 26.89 17.49
CA ILE A 102 11.35 26.51 16.25
C ILE A 102 12.09 25.17 16.38
N GLN A 103 12.65 24.88 17.56
CA GLN A 103 13.40 23.64 17.81
C GLN A 103 12.54 22.37 17.64
N LYS A 104 11.22 22.50 17.68
CA LYS A 104 10.27 21.39 17.52
C LYS A 104 9.78 21.21 16.07
N LEU A 105 10.26 22.01 15.13
CA LEU A 105 9.90 21.86 13.71
C LEU A 105 10.21 20.47 13.13
N PRO A 106 11.38 19.85 13.41
CA PRO A 106 11.65 18.50 12.91
C PRO A 106 10.67 17.46 13.46
N TRP A 107 10.16 17.68 14.68
CA TRP A 107 9.11 16.85 15.26
C TRP A 107 7.76 17.08 14.59
N LEU A 108 7.42 18.33 14.26
CA LEU A 108 6.17 18.66 13.59
C LEU A 108 6.05 18.00 12.21
N THR A 109 7.12 18.06 11.42
CA THR A 109 7.17 17.45 10.08
C THR A 109 7.27 15.93 10.17
N GLY A 110 8.12 15.42 11.05
CA GLY A 110 8.37 13.99 11.22
C GLY A 110 7.21 13.22 11.87
N ALA A 111 6.40 13.85 12.72
CA ALA A 111 5.35 13.18 13.51
C ALA A 111 4.35 12.39 12.67
N PHE A 112 3.89 12.98 11.56
CA PHE A 112 2.94 12.32 10.67
C PHE A 112 3.57 11.12 9.95
N LEU A 113 4.82 11.27 9.51
CA LEU A 113 5.57 10.18 8.90
C LEU A 113 5.84 9.06 9.92
N ILE A 114 6.18 9.42 11.16
CA ILE A 114 6.35 8.48 12.27
C ILE A 114 5.07 7.66 12.46
N GLY A 115 3.93 8.32 12.60
CA GLY A 115 2.64 7.64 12.78
C GLY A 115 2.32 6.74 11.60
N SER A 116 2.38 7.27 10.37
CA SER A 116 1.98 6.53 9.17
C SER A 116 2.91 5.37 8.81
N ALA A 117 4.22 5.58 8.76
CA ALA A 117 5.19 4.57 8.35
C ALA A 117 5.28 3.42 9.36
N SER A 118 5.24 3.73 10.66
CA SER A 118 5.35 2.71 11.72
C SER A 118 4.13 1.80 11.80
N THR A 119 2.93 2.29 11.47
CA THR A 119 1.69 1.51 11.56
C THR A 119 1.23 0.87 10.26
N ASN A 120 1.87 1.16 9.12
CA ASN A 120 1.39 0.70 7.80
C ASN A 120 1.25 -0.83 7.71
N LEU A 121 2.27 -1.59 8.13
CA LEU A 121 2.20 -3.07 8.13
C LEU A 121 1.22 -3.61 9.19
N VAL A 122 1.04 -2.88 10.30
CA VAL A 122 0.09 -3.23 11.36
C VAL A 122 -1.34 -3.17 10.80
N TRP A 123 -1.66 -2.10 10.08
CA TRP A 123 -2.93 -1.97 9.38
C TRP A 123 -3.13 -3.10 8.37
N GLY A 124 -2.11 -3.43 7.58
CA GLY A 124 -2.16 -4.57 6.65
C GLY A 124 -2.57 -5.87 7.34
N LYS A 125 -2.03 -6.13 8.53
CA LYS A 125 -2.41 -7.31 9.33
C LYS A 125 -3.82 -7.21 9.89
N ILE A 126 -4.22 -6.04 10.39
CA ILE A 126 -5.56 -5.80 10.92
C ILE A 126 -6.62 -6.01 9.82
N TYR A 127 -6.42 -5.49 8.61
CA TYR A 127 -7.33 -5.69 7.47
C TYR A 127 -7.40 -7.15 7.01
N GLY A 128 -6.33 -7.93 7.20
CA GLY A 128 -6.36 -9.37 6.94
C GLY A 128 -7.13 -10.18 7.99
N GLN A 129 -7.44 -9.61 9.15
CA GLN A 129 -8.12 -10.31 10.26
C GLN A 129 -9.52 -9.75 10.55
N MET A 130 -9.74 -8.46 10.36
CA MET A 130 -10.95 -7.74 10.77
C MET A 130 -11.82 -7.37 9.56
N GLU A 131 -13.08 -7.04 9.80
CA GLU A 131 -13.99 -6.59 8.74
C GLU A 131 -13.51 -5.28 8.11
N ALA A 132 -13.31 -5.27 6.79
CA ALA A 132 -12.71 -4.15 6.08
C ALA A 132 -13.45 -2.82 6.29
N LYS A 133 -14.79 -2.84 6.29
CA LYS A 133 -15.63 -1.65 6.51
C LYS A 133 -15.39 -1.06 7.90
N VAL A 134 -15.49 -1.88 8.94
CA VAL A 134 -15.34 -1.43 10.33
C VAL A 134 -13.93 -0.90 10.57
N THR A 135 -12.90 -1.62 10.10
CA THR A 135 -11.52 -1.17 10.21
C THR A 135 -11.28 0.15 9.49
N TYR A 136 -11.84 0.34 8.28
CA TYR A 136 -11.77 1.61 7.56
C TYR A 136 -12.43 2.76 8.33
N LEU A 137 -13.61 2.54 8.90
CA LEU A 137 -14.29 3.56 9.71
C LEU A 137 -13.48 3.92 10.97
N ILE A 138 -12.86 2.94 11.63
CA ILE A 138 -11.97 3.20 12.77
C ILE A 138 -10.77 4.05 12.34
N ALA A 139 -10.11 3.69 11.25
CA ALA A 139 -8.97 4.45 10.72
C ALA A 139 -9.37 5.88 10.33
N LEU A 140 -10.53 6.06 9.69
CA LEU A 140 -11.10 7.37 9.38
C LEU A 140 -11.32 8.19 10.65
N VAL A 141 -11.97 7.64 11.67
CA VAL A 141 -12.20 8.35 12.94
C VAL A 141 -10.88 8.74 13.61
N ILE A 142 -9.87 7.88 13.59
CA ILE A 142 -8.54 8.20 14.13
C ILE A 142 -7.92 9.38 13.37
N PHE A 143 -8.00 9.38 12.03
CA PHE A 143 -7.50 10.47 11.20
C PHE A 143 -8.21 11.80 11.48
N GLU A 144 -9.54 11.78 11.59
CA GLU A 144 -10.34 12.97 11.88
C GLU A 144 -10.09 13.51 13.28
N VAL A 145 -9.95 12.63 14.29
CA VAL A 145 -9.58 13.04 15.66
C VAL A 145 -8.19 13.66 15.68
N GLY A 146 -7.23 13.09 14.94
CA GLY A 146 -5.89 13.66 14.79
C GLY A 146 -5.93 15.06 14.15
N SER A 147 -6.68 15.20 13.05
CA SER A 147 -6.90 16.47 12.36
C SER A 147 -7.58 17.52 13.25
N ALA A 148 -8.59 17.11 14.03
CA ALA A 148 -9.28 17.97 14.98
C ALA A 148 -8.33 18.47 16.07
N LEU A 149 -7.49 17.58 16.60
CA LEU A 149 -6.48 17.92 17.60
C LEU A 149 -5.43 18.88 17.05
N CYS A 150 -5.02 18.72 15.79
CA CYS A 150 -4.12 19.67 15.12
C CYS A 150 -4.75 21.06 14.98
N GLY A 151 -6.00 21.13 14.49
CA GLY A 151 -6.72 22.40 14.33
C GLY A 151 -6.99 23.11 15.66
N ALA A 152 -7.28 22.34 16.72
CA ALA A 152 -7.57 22.86 18.06
C ALA A 152 -6.33 23.00 18.95
N ALA A 153 -5.12 22.72 18.44
CA ALA A 153 -3.92 22.65 19.24
C ALA A 153 -3.60 23.98 19.96
N PRO A 154 -3.50 23.98 21.30
CA PRO A 154 -3.08 25.16 22.07
C PRO A 154 -1.55 25.29 22.15
N THR A 155 -0.80 24.22 21.83
CA THR A 155 0.66 24.18 21.91
C THR A 155 1.25 23.37 20.76
N MET A 156 2.53 23.60 20.46
CA MET A 156 3.28 22.81 19.47
C MET A 156 3.30 21.31 19.81
N ASN A 157 3.39 20.94 21.09
CA ASN A 157 3.39 19.53 21.51
C ASN A 157 2.03 18.87 21.21
N ALA A 158 0.92 19.56 21.47
CA ALA A 158 -0.41 19.05 21.14
C ALA A 158 -0.58 18.87 19.63
N LEU A 159 -0.04 19.79 18.83
CA LEU A 159 -0.03 19.69 17.37
C LEU A 159 0.77 18.48 16.88
N ILE A 160 1.98 18.25 17.44
CA ILE A 160 2.82 17.08 17.14
C ILE A 160 2.07 15.78 17.47
N ILE A 161 1.41 15.69 18.62
CA ILE A 161 0.61 14.51 18.99
C ILE A 161 -0.55 14.30 18.02
N GLY A 162 -1.28 15.37 17.66
CA GLY A 162 -2.33 15.33 16.64
C GLY A 162 -1.80 14.79 15.30
N ARG A 163 -0.61 15.22 14.88
CA ARG A 163 0.05 14.75 13.65
C ARG A 163 0.40 13.26 13.69
N VAL A 164 0.89 12.75 14.82
CA VAL A 164 1.12 11.31 14.98
C VAL A 164 -0.20 10.54 14.83
N ILE A 165 -1.26 10.98 15.52
CA ILE A 165 -2.59 10.34 15.47
C ILE A 165 -3.15 10.36 14.04
N ALA A 166 -3.05 11.52 13.36
CA ALA A 166 -3.47 11.66 11.96
C ALA A 166 -2.67 10.71 11.05
N GLY A 167 -1.34 10.62 11.20
CA GLY A 167 -0.52 9.69 10.44
C GLY A 167 -0.94 8.22 10.63
N VAL A 168 -1.22 7.82 11.88
CA VAL A 168 -1.72 6.47 12.19
C VAL A 168 -3.05 6.20 11.48
N GLY A 169 -4.03 7.10 11.61
CA GLY A 169 -5.34 6.94 10.96
C GLY A 169 -5.26 6.97 9.43
N GLY A 170 -4.45 7.87 8.87
CA GLY A 170 -4.30 8.06 7.44
C GLY A 170 -3.64 6.88 6.73
N SER A 171 -2.61 6.27 7.33
CA SER A 171 -2.05 5.01 6.80
C SER A 171 -3.08 3.88 6.83
N GLY A 172 -3.92 3.82 7.87
CA GLY A 172 -5.03 2.88 7.96
C GLY A 172 -6.06 3.09 6.86
N MET A 173 -6.46 4.34 6.60
CA MET A 173 -7.34 4.69 5.49
C MET A 173 -6.74 4.25 4.16
N TYR A 174 -5.46 4.55 3.90
CA TYR A 174 -4.76 4.16 2.68
C TYR A 174 -4.79 2.65 2.44
N VAL A 175 -4.38 1.86 3.45
CA VAL A 175 -4.42 0.39 3.38
C VAL A 175 -5.87 -0.11 3.23
N GLY A 176 -6.82 0.57 3.86
CA GLY A 176 -8.24 0.27 3.76
C GLY A 176 -8.81 0.48 2.36
N VAL A 177 -8.45 1.57 1.68
CA VAL A 177 -8.84 1.79 0.28
C VAL A 177 -8.30 0.68 -0.61
N MET A 178 -7.01 0.34 -0.46
CA MET A 178 -6.40 -0.75 -1.24
C MET A 178 -7.10 -2.09 -0.97
N THR A 179 -7.44 -2.37 0.28
CA THR A 179 -8.16 -3.59 0.68
C THR A 179 -9.57 -3.61 0.10
N LEU A 180 -10.32 -2.52 0.25
CA LEU A 180 -11.69 -2.39 -0.25
C LEU A 180 -11.73 -2.54 -1.77
N LEU A 181 -10.84 -1.88 -2.50
CA LEU A 181 -10.70 -2.04 -3.95
C LEU A 181 -10.38 -3.49 -4.30
N SER A 182 -9.43 -4.12 -3.61
CA SER A 182 -9.05 -5.51 -3.88
C SER A 182 -10.21 -6.50 -3.71
N VAL A 183 -11.11 -6.30 -2.74
CA VAL A 183 -12.22 -7.23 -2.48
C VAL A 183 -13.50 -6.92 -3.27
N THR A 184 -13.57 -5.77 -3.94
CA THR A 184 -14.77 -5.30 -4.66
C THR A 184 -14.58 -5.19 -6.17
N THR A 185 -13.35 -5.28 -6.65
CA THR A 185 -13.02 -5.18 -8.08
C THR A 185 -12.53 -6.51 -8.63
N SER A 186 -12.89 -6.79 -9.89
CA SER A 186 -12.33 -7.93 -10.62
C SER A 186 -10.85 -7.69 -10.95
N ILE A 187 -10.12 -8.76 -11.26
CA ILE A 187 -8.67 -8.69 -11.55
C ILE A 187 -8.38 -7.75 -12.73
N GLN A 188 -9.30 -7.66 -13.69
CA GLN A 188 -9.13 -6.89 -14.93
C GLN A 188 -9.32 -5.39 -14.72
N GLU A 189 -10.28 -4.97 -13.89
CA GLU A 189 -10.54 -3.54 -13.64
C GLU A 189 -9.72 -2.98 -12.45
N ARG A 190 -9.22 -3.85 -11.56
CA ARG A 190 -8.47 -3.45 -10.35
C ARG A 190 -7.30 -2.48 -10.64
N PRO A 191 -6.46 -2.69 -11.67
CA PRO A 191 -5.36 -1.76 -11.96
C PRO A 191 -5.84 -0.34 -12.26
N MET A 192 -7.00 -0.19 -12.90
CA MET A 192 -7.60 1.13 -13.18
C MET A 192 -7.95 1.85 -11.88
N TYR A 193 -8.64 1.20 -10.95
CA TYR A 193 -9.02 1.80 -9.67
C TYR A 193 -7.81 2.08 -8.78
N VAL A 194 -6.82 1.18 -8.75
CA VAL A 194 -5.56 1.43 -8.05
C VAL A 194 -4.83 2.62 -8.67
N GLY A 195 -4.83 2.76 -10.00
CA GLY A 195 -4.30 3.94 -10.69
C GLY A 195 -4.97 5.25 -10.25
N LEU A 196 -6.29 5.25 -10.03
CA LEU A 196 -7.01 6.42 -9.52
C LEU A 196 -6.55 6.85 -8.11
N THR A 197 -6.07 5.91 -7.28
CA THR A 197 -5.49 6.26 -5.97
C THR A 197 -4.21 7.08 -6.15
N GLY A 198 -3.36 6.71 -7.10
CA GLY A 198 -2.14 7.47 -7.44
C GLY A 198 -2.47 8.86 -8.00
N LEU A 199 -3.50 8.95 -8.85
CA LEU A 199 -3.99 10.24 -9.36
C LEU A 199 -4.46 11.15 -8.24
N MET A 200 -5.30 10.64 -7.31
CA MET A 200 -5.76 11.43 -6.17
C MET A 200 -4.63 11.83 -5.22
N TRP A 201 -3.65 10.95 -5.02
CA TRP A 201 -2.46 11.28 -4.25
C TRP A 201 -1.69 12.45 -4.87
N GLY A 202 -1.48 12.41 -6.20
CA GLY A 202 -0.85 13.49 -6.94
C GLY A 202 -1.62 14.81 -6.84
N ILE A 203 -2.94 14.77 -7.00
CA ILE A 203 -3.81 15.95 -6.82
C ILE A 203 -3.70 16.51 -5.40
N GLY A 204 -3.76 15.66 -4.37
CA GLY A 204 -3.59 16.07 -2.98
C GLY A 204 -2.23 16.72 -2.71
N THR A 205 -1.17 16.16 -3.29
CA THR A 205 0.20 16.69 -3.17
C THR A 205 0.34 18.07 -3.82
N VAL A 206 -0.29 18.32 -4.97
CA VAL A 206 -0.24 19.61 -5.67
C VAL A 206 -1.15 20.65 -5.01
N LEU A 207 -2.35 20.24 -4.55
CA LEU A 207 -3.30 21.15 -3.92
C LEU A 207 -2.93 21.50 -2.47
N GLY A 208 -2.15 20.65 -1.79
CA GLY A 208 -1.70 20.90 -0.41
C GLY A 208 -1.09 22.28 -0.22
N PRO A 209 -0.03 22.66 -0.96
CA PRO A 209 0.58 23.97 -0.84
C PRO A 209 -0.33 25.14 -1.19
N ILE A 210 -1.19 24.98 -2.21
CA ILE A 210 -2.14 26.01 -2.62
C ILE A 210 -3.14 26.29 -1.50
N ILE A 211 -3.70 25.23 -0.90
CA ILE A 211 -4.68 25.32 0.18
C ILE A 211 -4.01 25.84 1.47
N GLY A 212 -2.80 25.36 1.78
CA GLY A 212 -2.03 25.77 2.96
C GLY A 212 -1.65 27.26 2.93
N GLY A 213 -1.16 27.74 1.78
CA GLY A 213 -0.88 29.16 1.56
C GLY A 213 -2.14 30.02 1.66
N ALA A 214 -3.22 29.60 0.96
CA ALA A 214 -4.49 30.32 1.00
C ALA A 214 -5.06 30.46 2.42
N PHE A 215 -4.99 29.41 3.25
CA PHE A 215 -5.45 29.50 4.64
C PHE A 215 -4.53 30.36 5.52
N THR A 216 -3.22 30.32 5.27
CA THR A 216 -2.25 31.15 6.00
C THR A 216 -2.47 32.64 5.76
N ASP A 217 -2.78 33.03 4.52
CA ASP A 217 -3.04 34.42 4.14
C ASP A 217 -4.46 34.88 4.50
N SER A 218 -5.40 33.94 4.66
CA SER A 218 -6.78 34.25 5.01
C SER A 218 -6.98 34.61 6.49
N SER A 219 -8.07 35.31 6.78
CA SER A 219 -8.52 35.56 8.16
C SER A 219 -8.91 34.30 8.94
N ALA A 220 -9.13 33.17 8.26
CA ALA A 220 -9.42 31.89 8.90
C ALA A 220 -8.19 31.31 9.61
N GLY A 221 -6.99 31.60 9.10
CA GLY A 221 -5.70 31.19 9.65
C GLY A 221 -5.34 29.72 9.39
N TRP A 222 -4.09 29.38 9.68
CA TRP A 222 -3.49 28.07 9.39
C TRP A 222 -4.22 26.86 9.99
N ARG A 223 -4.97 27.04 11.08
CA ARG A 223 -5.71 25.94 11.75
C ARG A 223 -6.75 25.29 10.83
N TRP A 224 -7.30 26.05 9.88
CA TRP A 224 -8.26 25.52 8.91
C TRP A 224 -7.66 24.56 7.89
N ALA A 225 -6.34 24.56 7.72
CA ALA A 225 -5.64 23.52 6.95
C ALA A 225 -5.89 22.12 7.51
N PHE A 226 -6.18 21.99 8.81
CA PHE A 226 -6.54 20.71 9.44
C PHE A 226 -8.06 20.50 9.49
N TYR A 227 -8.85 21.56 9.71
CA TYR A 227 -10.31 21.43 9.77
C TYR A 227 -10.96 21.10 8.43
N ILE A 228 -10.30 21.40 7.30
CA ILE A 228 -10.80 21.00 5.97
C ILE A 228 -10.96 19.47 5.84
N ASN A 229 -10.09 18.71 6.52
CA ASN A 229 -10.18 17.25 6.58
C ASN A 229 -11.54 16.83 7.17
N LEU A 230 -11.93 17.43 8.29
CA LEU A 230 -13.20 17.15 8.98
C LEU A 230 -14.41 17.48 8.11
N VAL A 231 -14.36 18.59 7.36
CA VAL A 231 -15.45 18.99 6.48
C VAL A 231 -15.65 17.98 5.37
N ILE A 232 -14.57 17.57 4.70
CA ILE A 232 -14.62 16.60 3.60
C ILE A 232 -14.95 15.20 4.13
N GLY A 233 -14.34 14.78 5.23
CA GLY A 233 -14.64 13.51 5.90
C GLY A 233 -16.11 13.43 6.32
N GLY A 234 -16.64 14.51 6.90
CA GLY A 234 -18.06 14.64 7.24
C GLY A 234 -18.99 14.62 6.02
N LEU A 235 -18.59 15.26 4.92
CA LEU A 235 -19.34 15.25 3.66
C LEU A 235 -19.50 13.83 3.09
N PHE A 236 -18.45 13.02 3.15
CA PHE A 236 -18.47 11.64 2.65
C PHE A 236 -18.91 10.60 3.70
N ALA A 237 -19.08 11.00 4.97
CA ALA A 237 -19.48 10.12 6.07
C ALA A 237 -20.74 9.28 5.78
N PRO A 238 -21.82 9.80 5.16
CA PRO A 238 -22.98 8.97 4.84
C PRO A 238 -22.64 7.82 3.88
N VAL A 239 -21.76 8.06 2.90
CA VAL A 239 -21.33 7.02 1.95
C VAL A 239 -20.51 5.96 2.68
N TYR A 240 -19.59 6.38 3.56
CA TYR A 240 -18.80 5.44 4.36
C TYR A 240 -19.67 4.55 5.27
N LEU A 241 -20.67 5.15 5.92
CA LEU A 241 -21.53 4.44 6.88
C LEU A 241 -22.52 3.51 6.18
N PHE A 242 -23.18 3.97 5.10
CA PHE A 242 -24.31 3.24 4.52
C PHE A 242 -23.96 2.44 3.26
N MET A 243 -22.94 2.83 2.49
CA MET A 243 -22.69 2.27 1.15
C MET A 243 -21.42 1.44 1.05
N LEU A 244 -20.50 1.51 2.03
CA LEU A 244 -19.31 0.66 2.02
C LEU A 244 -19.70 -0.82 2.15
N PRO A 245 -19.16 -1.70 1.28
CA PRO A 245 -19.40 -3.13 1.32
C PRO A 245 -18.71 -3.76 2.54
N LYS A 246 -19.40 -4.72 3.16
CA LYS A 246 -18.86 -5.49 4.27
C LYS A 246 -18.09 -6.67 3.71
N SER A 247 -16.80 -6.75 4.05
CA SER A 247 -15.97 -7.91 3.72
C SER A 247 -15.27 -8.37 4.99
N ASP A 248 -15.69 -9.54 5.49
CA ASP A 248 -15.06 -10.18 6.63
C ASP A 248 -14.17 -11.34 6.13
N PRO A 249 -12.83 -11.23 6.25
CA PRO A 249 -11.90 -12.27 5.83
C PRO A 249 -11.98 -13.55 6.68
N ARG A 250 -12.55 -13.49 7.90
CA ARG A 250 -12.58 -14.63 8.85
C ARG A 250 -13.94 -14.85 9.50
N LYS A 251 -14.98 -14.98 8.67
CA LYS A 251 -16.37 -15.23 9.10
C LYS A 251 -16.45 -16.31 10.18
N GLY A 252 -17.15 -16.01 11.28
CA GLY A 252 -17.40 -16.95 12.39
C GLY A 252 -16.34 -16.99 13.49
N VAL A 253 -15.19 -16.32 13.34
CA VAL A 253 -14.18 -16.23 14.42
C VAL A 253 -14.44 -15.01 15.30
N PRO A 254 -14.51 -15.13 16.64
CA PRO A 254 -14.70 -14.00 17.55
C PRO A 254 -13.56 -12.98 17.45
N VAL A 255 -13.88 -11.68 17.46
CA VAL A 255 -12.91 -10.57 17.34
C VAL A 255 -11.77 -10.67 18.35
N LEU A 256 -12.07 -11.06 19.60
CA LEU A 256 -11.06 -11.20 20.65
C LEU A 256 -10.00 -12.25 20.30
N ARG A 257 -10.40 -13.35 19.65
CA ARG A 257 -9.46 -14.39 19.21
C ARG A 257 -8.59 -13.87 18.08
N ARG A 258 -9.18 -13.15 17.12
CA ARG A 258 -8.43 -12.53 16.01
C ARG A 258 -7.40 -11.52 16.51
N PHE A 259 -7.72 -10.75 17.55
CA PHE A 259 -6.81 -9.78 18.17
C PHE A 259 -5.65 -10.45 18.92
N LYS A 260 -5.91 -11.57 19.60
CA LYS A 260 -4.85 -12.37 20.26
C LYS A 260 -3.90 -13.04 19.26
N GLU A 261 -4.38 -13.30 18.05
CA GLU A 261 -3.63 -13.90 16.96
C GLU A 261 -2.77 -12.88 16.19
N LEU A 262 -2.79 -11.59 16.57
CA LEU A 262 -1.89 -10.59 16.03
C LEU A 262 -0.48 -10.74 16.62
N ASP A 263 0.52 -10.53 15.76
CA ASP A 263 1.93 -10.54 16.14
C ASP A 263 2.31 -9.24 16.89
N TRP A 264 1.97 -9.18 18.19
CA TRP A 264 2.22 -8.01 19.04
C TRP A 264 3.70 -7.73 19.23
N VAL A 265 4.52 -8.78 19.35
CA VAL A 265 5.97 -8.64 19.54
C VAL A 265 6.60 -8.05 18.28
N GLY A 266 6.30 -8.64 17.12
CA GLY A 266 6.74 -8.12 15.82
C GLY A 266 6.24 -6.69 15.59
N THR A 267 5.01 -6.39 15.96
CA THR A 267 4.42 -5.04 15.87
C THR A 267 5.22 -4.01 16.69
N ILE A 268 5.51 -4.30 17.96
CA ILE A 268 6.25 -3.37 18.84
C ILE A 268 7.68 -3.16 18.33
N LEU A 269 8.36 -4.23 17.93
CA LEU A 269 9.72 -4.16 17.39
C LEU A 269 9.76 -3.33 16.10
N LEU A 270 8.80 -3.57 15.19
CA LEU A 270 8.69 -2.86 13.94
C LEU A 270 8.39 -1.36 14.15
N ILE A 271 7.44 -1.04 15.02
CA ILE A 271 7.10 0.35 15.36
C ILE A 271 8.33 1.06 15.94
N GLY A 272 9.01 0.43 16.90
CA GLY A 272 10.23 0.98 17.50
C GLY A 272 11.35 1.21 16.48
N ALA A 273 11.53 0.26 15.54
CA ALA A 273 12.52 0.37 14.47
C ALA A 273 12.21 1.54 13.53
N PHE A 274 10.95 1.72 13.09
CA PHE A 274 10.57 2.85 12.26
C PHE A 274 10.65 4.18 12.98
N ILE A 275 10.20 4.26 14.25
CA ILE A 275 10.29 5.49 15.05
C ILE A 275 11.76 5.92 15.18
N SER A 276 12.64 5.00 15.60
CA SER A 276 14.06 5.30 15.76
C SER A 276 14.74 5.67 14.44
N PHE A 277 14.39 5.01 13.34
CA PHE A 277 14.90 5.32 12.01
C PHE A 277 14.50 6.73 11.56
N ILE A 278 13.20 7.04 11.63
CA ILE A 278 12.67 8.33 11.19
C ILE A 278 13.24 9.44 12.07
N MET A 279 13.35 9.23 13.39
CA MET A 279 14.02 10.19 14.28
C MET A 279 15.49 10.43 13.90
N ALA A 280 16.25 9.38 13.59
CA ALA A 280 17.65 9.51 13.18
C ALA A 280 17.79 10.36 11.91
N VAL A 281 16.94 10.11 10.91
CA VAL A 281 16.97 10.81 9.62
C VAL A 281 16.40 12.23 9.73
N SER A 282 15.29 12.42 10.44
CA SER A 282 14.62 13.72 10.57
C SER A 282 15.39 14.70 11.46
N PHE A 283 16.15 14.23 12.45
CA PHE A 283 16.90 15.12 13.35
C PHE A 283 18.37 15.28 12.97
N GLY A 284 18.91 14.33 12.21
CA GLY A 284 20.27 14.39 11.68
C GLY A 284 20.46 15.59 10.77
N GLY A 285 21.50 16.38 11.03
CA GLY A 285 21.83 17.58 10.25
C GLY A 285 20.95 18.81 10.52
N ILE A 286 19.83 18.66 11.22
CA ILE A 286 18.91 19.77 11.55
C ILE A 286 19.00 20.11 13.04
N LEU A 287 18.70 19.15 13.92
CA LEU A 287 18.70 19.35 15.37
C LEU A 287 20.00 18.87 16.02
N TYR A 288 20.56 17.77 15.51
CA TYR A 288 21.82 17.19 15.96
C TYR A 288 22.74 16.94 14.78
N ALA A 289 24.05 17.15 14.96
CA ALA A 289 25.02 16.81 13.94
C ALA A 289 24.97 15.30 13.61
N TRP A 290 25.18 14.92 12.35
CA TRP A 290 25.22 13.52 11.92
C TRP A 290 26.23 12.66 12.70
N ASN A 291 27.36 13.26 13.07
CA ASN A 291 28.41 12.61 13.85
C ASN A 291 28.19 12.65 15.38
N SER A 292 27.03 13.12 15.83
CA SER A 292 26.70 13.15 17.26
C SER A 292 26.37 11.76 17.80
N GLY A 293 26.71 11.52 19.07
CA GLY A 293 26.42 10.25 19.73
C GLY A 293 24.92 9.90 19.74
N GLN A 294 24.03 10.90 19.77
CA GLN A 294 22.58 10.73 19.74
C GLN A 294 22.11 10.11 18.41
N ILE A 295 22.55 10.67 17.27
CA ILE A 295 22.14 10.18 15.95
C ILE A 295 22.73 8.79 15.67
N ILE A 296 24.00 8.59 16.02
CA ILE A 296 24.66 7.29 15.90
C ILE A 296 23.92 6.24 16.77
N ALA A 297 23.58 6.58 18.02
CA ALA A 297 22.81 5.70 18.89
C ALA A 297 21.43 5.38 18.30
N CYS A 298 20.73 6.35 17.72
CA CYS A 298 19.44 6.10 17.04
C CYS A 298 19.60 5.12 15.87
N PHE A 299 20.63 5.25 15.03
CA PHE A 299 20.90 4.29 13.96
C PHE A 299 21.26 2.90 14.49
N VAL A 300 22.11 2.82 15.53
CA VAL A 300 22.45 1.54 16.16
C VAL A 300 21.21 0.85 16.71
N VAL A 301 20.33 1.59 17.41
CA VAL A 301 19.04 1.08 17.91
C VAL A 301 18.15 0.64 16.75
N THR A 302 18.07 1.43 15.69
CA THR A 302 17.29 1.11 14.49
C THR A 302 17.71 -0.24 13.89
N PHE A 303 19.00 -0.40 13.58
CA PHE A 303 19.51 -1.64 12.98
C PHE A 303 19.43 -2.83 13.94
N SER A 304 19.60 -2.59 15.24
CA SER A 304 19.42 -3.63 16.26
C SER A 304 17.95 -4.09 16.32
N LEU A 305 16.99 -3.16 16.34
CA LEU A 305 15.56 -3.49 16.37
C LEU A 305 15.12 -4.18 15.07
N PHE A 306 15.58 -3.72 13.90
CA PHE A 306 15.32 -4.42 12.64
C PHE A 306 15.97 -5.81 12.61
N GLY A 307 17.17 -5.98 13.17
CA GLY A 307 17.83 -7.28 13.28
C GLY A 307 17.06 -8.24 14.19
N ILE A 308 16.64 -7.77 15.38
CA ILE A 308 15.82 -8.55 16.31
C ILE A 308 14.46 -8.88 15.68
N PHE A 309 13.84 -7.93 14.98
CA PHE A 309 12.62 -8.14 14.23
C PHE A 309 12.79 -9.21 13.14
N ALA A 310 13.85 -9.13 12.34
CA ALA A 310 14.13 -10.12 11.29
C ALA A 310 14.30 -11.52 11.89
N VAL A 311 15.05 -11.66 12.98
CA VAL A 311 15.22 -12.94 13.69
C VAL A 311 13.88 -13.43 14.24
N GLN A 312 13.07 -12.55 14.84
CA GLN A 312 11.76 -12.92 15.38
C GLN A 312 10.77 -13.35 14.28
N GLN A 313 10.81 -12.72 13.10
CA GLN A 313 9.95 -13.07 11.94
C GLN A 313 10.41 -14.35 11.22
N GLU A 314 11.72 -14.62 11.16
CA GLU A 314 12.28 -15.84 10.57
C GLU A 314 12.05 -17.07 11.47
N LEU A 315 12.29 -16.92 12.78
CA LEU A 315 12.12 -18.00 13.75
C LEU A 315 10.69 -18.12 14.30
N ALA A 316 9.79 -17.21 13.90
CA ALA A 316 8.41 -17.12 14.37
C ALA A 316 8.28 -17.14 15.92
N ILE A 317 9.17 -16.42 16.61
CA ILE A 317 9.17 -16.40 18.09
C ILE A 317 7.97 -15.57 18.57
N PHE A 318 7.12 -16.15 19.44
CA PHE A 318 5.87 -15.55 19.91
C PHE A 318 4.84 -15.21 18.82
N THR A 319 4.98 -15.82 17.63
CA THR A 319 4.04 -15.70 16.52
C THR A 319 3.92 -17.04 15.79
N THR A 320 3.10 -17.12 14.76
CA THR A 320 3.04 -18.29 13.87
C THR A 320 3.44 -17.87 12.45
N ILE A 321 3.87 -18.83 11.63
CA ILE A 321 4.28 -18.57 10.24
C ILE A 321 3.17 -17.87 9.43
N GLU A 322 1.90 -18.17 9.75
CA GLU A 322 0.71 -17.59 9.13
C GLU A 322 0.35 -16.21 9.70
N GLN A 323 0.69 -15.96 10.97
CA GLN A 323 0.30 -14.76 11.71
C GLN A 323 1.38 -13.68 11.79
N ARG A 324 2.58 -13.94 11.29
CA ARG A 324 3.64 -12.95 11.21
C ARG A 324 3.20 -11.68 10.47
N ILE A 325 3.71 -10.53 10.94
CA ILE A 325 3.34 -9.21 10.39
C ILE A 325 3.98 -8.97 9.03
N PHE A 326 5.22 -9.44 8.83
CA PHE A 326 5.93 -9.29 7.57
C PHE A 326 5.97 -10.63 6.81
N PRO A 327 5.38 -10.70 5.60
CA PRO A 327 5.38 -11.92 4.80
C PRO A 327 6.77 -12.15 4.18
N VAL A 328 7.71 -12.71 4.95
CA VAL A 328 9.09 -13.01 4.51
C VAL A 328 9.13 -13.86 3.23
N GLN A 329 8.07 -14.61 2.90
CA GLN A 329 7.99 -15.36 1.64
C GLN A 329 8.08 -14.45 0.40
N PHE A 330 7.64 -13.19 0.50
CA PHE A 330 7.73 -12.25 -0.61
C PHE A 330 9.16 -11.80 -0.89
N LEU A 331 10.07 -11.87 0.10
CA LEU A 331 11.49 -11.62 -0.12
C LEU A 331 12.17 -12.69 -0.99
N ARG A 332 11.55 -13.88 -1.15
CA ARG A 332 12.06 -14.92 -2.06
C ARG A 332 11.63 -14.71 -3.51
N SER A 333 10.59 -13.91 -3.75
CA SER A 333 10.06 -13.66 -5.09
C SER A 333 10.79 -12.50 -5.75
N ARG A 334 11.51 -12.78 -6.84
CA ARG A 334 12.21 -11.75 -7.64
C ARG A 334 11.25 -10.67 -8.13
N THR A 335 10.05 -11.06 -8.58
CA THR A 335 9.03 -10.11 -9.05
C THR A 335 8.61 -9.14 -7.95
N MET A 336 8.39 -9.64 -6.73
CA MET A 336 8.01 -8.76 -5.61
C MET A 336 9.14 -7.80 -5.21
N LEU A 337 10.40 -8.28 -5.23
CA LEU A 337 11.56 -7.42 -4.97
C LEU A 337 11.72 -6.32 -6.03
N LEU A 338 11.55 -6.68 -7.31
CA LEU A 338 11.62 -5.72 -8.42
C LEU A 338 10.48 -4.68 -8.33
N LEU A 339 9.25 -5.12 -8.06
CA LEU A 339 8.12 -4.21 -7.87
C LEU A 339 8.31 -3.28 -6.67
N PHE A 340 8.87 -3.79 -5.57
CA PHE A 340 9.21 -2.96 -4.41
C PHE A 340 10.27 -1.92 -4.75
N ALA A 341 11.33 -2.32 -5.48
CA ALA A 341 12.40 -1.42 -5.91
C ALA A 341 11.88 -0.35 -6.88
N GLU A 342 11.05 -0.74 -7.85
CA GLU A 342 10.39 0.18 -8.78
C GLU A 342 9.50 1.18 -8.05
N THR A 343 8.61 0.70 -7.17
CA THR A 343 7.68 1.56 -6.42
C THR A 343 8.44 2.53 -5.52
N SER A 344 9.50 2.06 -4.86
CA SER A 344 10.35 2.91 -4.02
C SER A 344 11.06 3.98 -4.87
N SER A 345 11.61 3.58 -6.01
CA SER A 345 12.29 4.51 -6.94
C SER A 345 11.33 5.55 -7.51
N GLY A 346 10.12 5.13 -7.89
CA GLY A 346 9.07 6.03 -8.38
C GLY A 346 8.62 7.03 -7.31
N ALA A 347 8.44 6.58 -6.07
CA ALA A 347 8.11 7.47 -4.96
C ALA A 347 9.22 8.50 -4.70
N THR A 348 10.50 8.07 -4.70
CA THR A 348 11.63 9.00 -4.57
C THR A 348 11.70 10.00 -5.73
N GLY A 349 11.46 9.54 -6.95
CA GLY A 349 11.47 10.38 -8.16
C GLY A 349 10.40 11.46 -8.19
N ILE A 350 9.29 11.30 -7.46
CA ILE A 350 8.25 12.33 -7.31
C ILE A 350 8.61 13.32 -6.20
N VAL A 351 9.09 12.82 -5.06
CA VAL A 351 9.32 13.64 -3.87
C VAL A 351 10.55 14.55 -4.02
N VAL A 352 11.65 14.06 -4.58
CA VAL A 352 12.88 14.85 -4.67
C VAL A 352 12.67 16.13 -5.51
N PRO A 353 12.09 16.10 -6.73
CA PRO A 353 11.90 17.31 -7.53
C PRO A 353 10.83 18.27 -6.99
N LEU A 354 9.89 17.80 -6.16
CA LEU A 354 8.85 18.66 -5.58
C LEU A 354 9.36 19.45 -4.37
N TYR A 355 10.42 18.99 -3.69
CA TYR A 355 10.87 19.53 -2.41
C TYR A 355 12.35 19.95 -2.36
N MET A 356 13.10 19.81 -3.45
CA MET A 356 14.48 20.33 -3.61
C MET A 356 14.52 21.37 -4.72
#